data_AF-A0A949UJV4-F1
#
_entry.id   AF-A0A949UJV4-F1
#
_cell.length_a   1.000
_cell.length_b   1.000
_cell.length_c   1.000
_cell.angle_alpha   90.00
_cell.angle_beta   90.00
_cell.angle_gamma   90.00
#
_symmetry.space_group_name_H-M   'P 1'
#
loop_
_entity.id
_entity.type
_entity.pdbx_description
1 polymer ?
#
loop_
_entity_poly.entity_id
_entity_poly.type
_entity_poly.pdbx_seq_one_letter_code
_entity_poly.pdbx_strand_id
1 'polypeptide(L)'
;QSKVTELPFDEGQWVEKGTLLAQADDDDYRQQVILGESQLTARRQELASAVQNLLAARETVHADEAESGQKWMDYKRFEALWQQQVAAQQARDQALTSAKQSQATLERDRALVGVAARNVATAEANVKAAADSLRLANITLGYTVLRAPFSGVILVRNAELGEAVQPGTPIVTLADLDHVWLRAYINETDLGKVVWGQPAIVTTDTWPGRHYAGRISFISSEAEFTPKSVETHSERVMLVYRIKIDVDNSHHQLKPGMPADALINLAWMDHRASGIANGQAVIH
;
A
#
# COMPACT_ATOMS: atom_id res chain seq x y z
N GLN A 1 16.88 11.11 -6.30
CA GLN A 1 17.91 11.51 -5.34
C GLN A 1 17.47 12.80 -4.70
N SER A 2 17.41 12.85 -3.37
CA SER A 2 17.05 14.06 -2.62
C SER A 2 17.99 14.22 -1.44
N LYS A 3 18.22 15.47 -1.02
CA LYS A 3 19.04 15.76 0.15
C LYS A 3 18.23 15.55 1.42
N VAL A 4 18.83 15.00 2.48
CA VAL A 4 18.20 14.95 3.80
C VAL A 4 18.16 16.35 4.39
N THR A 5 16.96 16.87 4.66
CA THR A 5 16.72 18.23 5.20
C THR A 5 16.42 18.22 6.68
N GLU A 6 15.85 17.14 7.21
CA GLU A 6 15.62 16.96 8.65
C GLU A 6 16.08 15.57 9.11
N LEU A 7 16.74 15.53 10.27
CA LEU A 7 17.20 14.30 10.91
C LEU A 7 17.23 14.52 12.44
N PRO A 8 16.06 14.56 13.10
CA PRO A 8 15.93 15.11 14.45
C PRO A 8 16.39 14.19 15.59
N PHE A 9 16.74 12.93 15.31
CA PHE A 9 17.12 11.96 16.34
C PHE A 9 18.54 11.43 16.14
N ASP A 10 19.21 11.19 17.28
CA ASP A 10 20.55 10.61 17.34
C ASP A 10 20.52 9.13 17.76
N GLU A 11 21.66 8.46 17.57
CA GLU A 11 21.87 7.09 18.00
C GLU A 11 21.65 6.93 19.52
N GLY A 12 20.95 5.85 19.89
CA GLY A 12 20.59 5.53 21.28
C GLY A 12 19.29 6.17 21.78
N GLN A 13 18.66 7.07 21.01
CA GLN A 13 17.39 7.67 21.40
C GLN A 13 16.20 6.74 21.16
N TRP A 14 15.21 6.81 22.04
CA TRP A 14 13.93 6.13 21.89
C TRP A 14 12.97 6.96 21.02
N VAL A 15 12.24 6.29 20.14
CA VAL A 15 11.21 6.89 19.28
C VAL A 15 9.92 6.10 19.35
N GLU A 16 8.79 6.81 19.26
CA GLU A 16 7.47 6.18 19.18
C GLU A 16 7.08 5.90 17.74
N LYS A 17 6.20 4.90 17.53
CA LYS A 17 5.58 4.63 16.23
C LYS A 17 4.96 5.89 15.62
N GLY A 18 5.28 6.16 14.35
CA GLY A 18 4.76 7.31 13.59
C GLY A 18 5.59 8.58 13.71
N THR A 19 6.58 8.61 14.62
CA THR A 19 7.52 9.73 14.78
C THR A 19 8.29 9.98 13.48
N LEU A 20 8.51 11.25 13.14
CA LEU A 20 9.34 11.67 12.00
C LEU A 20 10.80 11.31 12.29
N LEU A 21 11.39 10.41 11.50
CA LEU A 21 12.79 10.01 11.65
C LEU A 21 13.71 10.80 10.74
N ALA A 22 13.26 11.09 9.52
CA ALA A 22 14.00 11.89 8.57
C ALA A 22 13.04 12.52 7.55
N GLN A 23 13.43 13.66 7.00
CA GLN A 23 12.77 14.25 5.85
C GLN A 23 13.81 14.54 4.77
N ALA A 24 13.46 14.23 3.54
CA ALA A 24 14.21 14.63 2.36
C ALA A 24 13.60 15.91 1.77
N ASP A 25 14.42 16.65 1.01
CA ASP A 25 13.99 17.79 0.21
C ASP A 25 12.82 17.39 -0.69
N ASP A 26 11.70 18.08 -0.49
CA ASP A 26 10.39 17.76 -1.05
C ASP A 26 9.88 18.82 -2.02
N ASP A 27 10.65 19.86 -2.32
CA ASP A 27 10.22 21.00 -3.14
C ASP A 27 9.74 20.55 -4.54
N ASP A 28 10.55 19.75 -5.23
CA ASP A 28 10.20 19.19 -6.55
C ASP A 28 8.94 18.31 -6.50
N TYR A 29 8.76 17.57 -5.41
CA TYR A 29 7.62 16.67 -5.22
C TYR A 29 6.34 17.44 -4.91
N ARG A 30 6.41 18.48 -4.09
CA ARG A 30 5.30 19.42 -3.84
C ARG A 30 4.90 20.10 -5.13
N GLN A 31 5.87 20.51 -5.96
CA GLN A 31 5.57 21.12 -7.24
C GLN A 31 4.87 20.13 -8.20
N GLN A 32 5.24 18.85 -8.20
CA GLN A 32 4.52 17.82 -8.96
C GLN A 32 3.06 17.65 -8.49
N VAL A 33 2.80 17.73 -7.19
CA VAL A 33 1.43 17.72 -6.64
C VAL A 33 0.64 18.92 -7.14
N ILE A 34 1.20 20.13 -7.06
CA ILE A 34 0.56 21.37 -7.54
C ILE A 34 0.23 21.29 -9.04
N LEU A 35 1.17 20.77 -9.85
CA LEU A 35 0.93 20.54 -11.29
C LEU A 35 -0.19 19.52 -11.52
N GLY A 36 -0.21 18.43 -10.75
CA GLY A 36 -1.27 17.41 -10.79
C GLY A 36 -2.65 17.96 -10.41
N GLU A 37 -2.74 18.80 -9.37
CA GLU A 37 -3.97 19.46 -8.94
C GLU A 37 -4.50 20.43 -10.00
N SER A 38 -3.60 21.21 -10.59
CA SER A 38 -3.92 22.14 -11.68
C SER A 38 -4.47 21.38 -12.89
N GLN A 39 -3.83 20.29 -13.26
CA GLN A 39 -4.26 19.45 -14.38
C GLN A 39 -5.61 18.78 -14.11
N LEU A 40 -5.83 18.24 -12.92
CA LEU A 40 -7.12 17.66 -12.53
C LEU A 40 -8.23 18.72 -12.59
N THR A 41 -7.94 19.93 -12.14
CA THR A 41 -8.89 21.06 -12.20
C THR A 41 -9.24 21.40 -13.64
N ALA A 42 -8.26 21.50 -14.54
CA ALA A 42 -8.50 21.73 -15.96
C ALA A 42 -9.37 20.63 -16.59
N ARG A 43 -9.08 19.34 -16.33
CA ARG A 43 -9.91 18.22 -16.83
C ARG A 43 -11.34 18.23 -16.28
N ARG A 44 -11.54 18.66 -15.04
CA ARG A 44 -12.89 18.83 -14.47
C ARG A 44 -13.69 19.92 -15.19
N GLN A 45 -13.05 21.03 -15.57
CA GLN A 45 -13.70 22.10 -16.34
C GLN A 45 -14.03 21.66 -17.78
N GLU A 46 -13.16 20.86 -18.40
CA GLU A 46 -13.44 20.24 -19.70
C GLU A 46 -14.64 19.30 -19.63
N LEU A 47 -14.73 18.47 -18.58
CA LEU A 47 -15.88 17.61 -18.33
C LEU A 47 -17.17 18.43 -18.15
N ALA A 48 -17.12 19.48 -17.32
CA ALA A 48 -18.27 20.37 -17.13
C ALA A 48 -18.75 20.95 -18.46
N SER A 49 -17.81 21.42 -19.30
CA SER A 49 -18.12 21.93 -20.65
C SER A 49 -18.72 20.86 -21.55
N ALA A 50 -18.20 19.63 -21.53
CA ALA A 50 -18.73 18.51 -22.30
C ALA A 50 -20.17 18.14 -21.87
N VAL A 51 -20.44 18.16 -20.56
CA VAL A 51 -21.78 17.92 -20.02
C VAL A 51 -22.76 19.02 -20.46
N GLN A 52 -22.35 20.29 -20.44
CA GLN A 52 -23.19 21.39 -20.95
C GLN A 52 -23.50 21.21 -22.44
N ASN A 53 -22.52 20.80 -23.26
CA ASN A 53 -22.75 20.53 -24.67
C ASN A 53 -23.73 19.36 -24.90
N LEU A 54 -23.68 18.32 -24.08
CA LEU A 54 -24.64 17.22 -24.14
C LEU A 54 -26.05 17.68 -23.77
N LEU A 55 -26.19 18.52 -22.74
CA LEU A 55 -27.48 19.08 -22.36
C LEU A 55 -28.04 19.95 -23.48
N ALA A 56 -27.25 20.86 -24.04
CA ALA A 56 -27.66 21.69 -25.17
C ALA A 56 -28.11 20.84 -26.38
N ALA A 57 -27.37 19.78 -26.72
CA ALA A 57 -27.75 18.88 -27.81
C ALA A 57 -29.09 18.16 -27.54
N ARG A 58 -29.37 17.78 -26.29
CA ARG A 58 -30.66 17.18 -25.90
C ARG A 58 -31.81 18.16 -25.99
N GLU A 59 -31.60 19.41 -25.58
CA GLU A 59 -32.62 20.46 -25.71
C GLU A 59 -32.93 20.77 -27.18
N THR A 60 -31.91 20.76 -28.06
CA THR A 60 -32.14 20.88 -29.52
C THR A 60 -33.01 19.74 -30.04
N VAL A 61 -32.71 18.49 -29.66
CA VAL A 61 -33.54 17.34 -30.04
C VAL A 61 -34.98 17.49 -29.54
N HIS A 62 -35.17 17.95 -28.30
CA HIS A 62 -36.51 18.17 -27.77
C HIS A 62 -37.29 19.24 -28.56
N ALA A 63 -36.63 20.32 -28.98
CA ALA A 63 -37.23 21.33 -29.85
C ALA A 63 -37.59 20.77 -31.24
N ASP A 64 -36.68 20.01 -31.85
CA ASP A 64 -36.88 19.38 -33.16
C ASP A 64 -37.99 18.32 -33.14
N GLU A 65 -38.17 17.61 -32.02
CA GLU A 65 -39.28 16.66 -31.81
C GLU A 65 -40.62 17.37 -31.84
N ALA A 66 -40.73 18.52 -31.16
CA ALA A 66 -41.95 19.33 -31.16
C ALA A 66 -42.24 19.90 -32.56
N GLU A 67 -41.22 20.42 -33.25
CA GLU A 67 -41.38 20.93 -34.62
C GLU A 67 -41.79 19.81 -35.58
N SER A 68 -41.12 18.67 -35.54
CA SER A 68 -41.45 17.54 -36.41
C SER A 68 -42.86 17.03 -36.15
N GLY A 69 -43.26 16.92 -34.89
CA GLY A 69 -44.62 16.58 -34.49
C GLY A 69 -45.66 17.54 -35.08
N GLN A 70 -45.41 18.85 -35.02
CA GLN A 70 -46.27 19.86 -35.64
C GLN A 70 -46.37 19.69 -37.16
N LYS A 71 -45.23 19.52 -37.87
CA LYS A 71 -45.24 19.35 -39.33
C LYS A 71 -45.97 18.09 -39.77
N TRP A 72 -45.86 17.00 -39.00
CA TRP A 72 -46.62 15.77 -39.25
C TRP A 72 -48.12 15.95 -39.00
N MET A 73 -48.52 16.72 -37.99
CA MET A 73 -49.93 17.06 -37.78
C MET A 73 -50.49 17.91 -38.92
N ASP A 74 -49.73 18.89 -39.42
CA ASP A 74 -50.13 19.71 -40.55
C ASP A 74 -50.25 18.86 -41.83
N TYR A 75 -49.30 17.96 -42.10
CA TYR A 75 -49.40 17.00 -43.20
C TYR A 75 -50.69 16.17 -43.11
N LYS A 76 -50.98 15.58 -41.94
CA LYS A 76 -52.22 14.81 -41.73
C LYS A 76 -53.47 15.64 -41.99
N ARG A 77 -53.47 16.92 -41.58
CA ARG A 77 -54.58 17.85 -41.84
C ARG A 77 -54.76 18.11 -43.33
N PHE A 78 -53.68 18.41 -44.05
CA PHE A 78 -53.74 18.65 -45.50
C PHE A 78 -54.07 17.39 -46.30
N GLU A 79 -53.61 16.21 -45.86
CA GLU A 79 -53.98 14.92 -46.45
C GLU A 79 -55.47 14.66 -46.34
N ALA A 80 -56.07 14.88 -45.16
CA ALA A 80 -57.52 14.74 -44.97
C ALA A 80 -58.33 15.73 -45.85
N LEU A 81 -57.90 16.99 -45.94
CA LEU A 81 -58.55 18.00 -46.78
C LEU A 81 -58.44 17.68 -48.28
N TRP A 82 -57.30 17.13 -48.71
CA TRP A 82 -57.10 16.69 -50.10
C TRP A 82 -57.99 15.49 -50.45
N GLN A 83 -58.14 14.52 -49.52
CA GLN A 83 -59.05 13.39 -49.70
C GLN A 83 -60.52 13.82 -49.81
N GLN A 84 -60.89 14.91 -49.13
CA GLN A 84 -62.21 15.54 -49.25
C GLN A 84 -62.34 16.43 -50.51
N GLN A 85 -61.31 16.51 -51.36
CA GLN A 85 -61.21 17.38 -52.54
C GLN A 85 -61.33 18.89 -52.22
N VAL A 86 -61.00 19.29 -50.99
CA VAL A 86 -61.05 20.69 -50.53
C VAL A 86 -59.68 21.37 -50.67
N ALA A 87 -58.58 20.61 -50.67
CA ALA A 87 -57.22 21.13 -50.81
C ALA A 87 -56.52 20.66 -52.10
N ALA A 88 -55.64 21.50 -52.64
CA ALA A 88 -54.81 21.18 -53.79
C ALA A 88 -53.73 20.13 -53.44
N GLN A 89 -53.42 19.23 -54.38
CA GLN A 89 -52.38 18.22 -54.22
C GLN A 89 -51.02 18.83 -53.85
N GLN A 90 -50.67 19.96 -54.45
CA GLN A 90 -49.43 20.70 -54.17
C GLN A 90 -49.29 21.06 -52.68
N ALA A 91 -50.38 21.46 -52.01
CA ALA A 91 -50.33 21.81 -50.58
C ALA A 91 -50.03 20.59 -49.70
N ARG A 92 -50.60 19.42 -50.05
CA ARG A 92 -50.34 18.14 -49.37
C ARG A 92 -48.90 17.68 -49.56
N ASP A 93 -48.39 17.75 -50.79
CA ASP A 93 -47.01 17.33 -51.11
C ASP A 93 -45.96 18.28 -50.49
N GLN A 94 -46.26 19.58 -50.41
CA GLN A 94 -45.43 20.55 -49.70
C GLN A 94 -45.39 20.25 -48.20
N ALA A 95 -46.53 19.98 -47.57
CA ALA A 95 -46.59 19.62 -46.14
C ALA A 95 -45.84 18.30 -45.86
N LEU A 96 -45.95 17.30 -46.75
CA LEU A 96 -45.20 16.05 -46.64
C LEU A 96 -43.69 16.28 -46.70
N THR A 97 -43.25 17.12 -47.64
CA THR A 97 -41.83 17.46 -47.82
C THR A 97 -41.29 18.17 -46.59
N SER A 98 -42.03 19.14 -46.04
CA SER A 98 -41.66 19.82 -44.79
C SER A 98 -41.60 18.87 -43.60
N ALA A 99 -42.55 17.93 -43.47
CA ALA A 99 -42.52 16.93 -42.41
C ALA A 99 -41.29 16.01 -42.54
N LYS A 100 -41.01 15.49 -43.73
CA LYS A 100 -39.81 14.67 -43.99
C LYS A 100 -38.51 15.43 -43.72
N GLN A 101 -38.43 16.70 -44.08
CA GLN A 101 -37.27 17.54 -43.81
C GLN A 101 -37.06 17.74 -42.30
N SER A 102 -38.12 18.08 -41.56
CA SER A 102 -38.05 18.21 -40.10
C SER A 102 -37.64 16.90 -39.41
N GLN A 103 -38.15 15.76 -39.88
CA GLN A 103 -37.77 14.44 -39.37
C GLN A 103 -36.28 14.14 -39.63
N ALA A 104 -35.78 14.46 -40.82
CA ALA A 104 -34.36 14.27 -41.13
C ALA A 104 -33.46 15.17 -40.25
N THR A 105 -33.92 16.36 -39.89
CA THR A 105 -33.25 17.23 -38.93
C THR A 105 -33.21 16.61 -37.54
N LEU A 106 -34.36 16.15 -37.05
CA LEU A 106 -34.44 15.48 -35.76
C LEU A 106 -33.50 14.26 -35.66
N GLU A 107 -33.49 13.40 -36.68
CA GLU A 107 -32.62 12.21 -36.67
C GLU A 107 -31.12 12.56 -36.70
N ARG A 108 -30.75 13.62 -37.42
CA ARG A 108 -29.37 14.14 -37.41
C ARG A 108 -28.98 14.60 -36.01
N ASP A 109 -29.85 15.35 -35.34
CA ASP A 109 -29.54 15.98 -34.06
C ASP A 109 -29.58 14.94 -32.92
N ARG A 110 -30.43 13.92 -33.03
CA ARG A 110 -30.36 12.70 -32.20
C ARG A 110 -29.02 12.00 -32.30
N ALA A 111 -28.44 11.91 -33.51
CA ALA A 111 -27.11 11.34 -33.67
C ALA A 111 -26.02 12.22 -33.00
N LEU A 112 -26.18 13.55 -33.02
CA LEU A 112 -25.27 14.48 -32.34
C LEU A 112 -25.30 14.33 -30.81
N VAL A 113 -26.45 14.00 -30.22
CA VAL A 113 -26.52 13.64 -28.78
C VAL A 113 -25.62 12.44 -28.48
N GLY A 114 -25.60 11.42 -29.35
CA GLY A 114 -24.72 10.26 -29.20
C GLY A 114 -23.23 10.61 -29.33
N VAL A 115 -22.88 11.63 -30.14
CA VAL A 115 -21.51 12.17 -30.19
C VAL A 115 -21.17 12.92 -28.91
N ALA A 116 -22.05 13.81 -28.44
CA ALA A 116 -21.84 14.58 -27.22
C ALA A 116 -21.72 13.67 -25.98
N ALA A 117 -22.51 12.60 -25.90
CA ALA A 117 -22.43 11.62 -24.82
C ALA A 117 -21.07 10.90 -24.79
N ARG A 118 -20.53 10.55 -25.96
CA ARG A 118 -19.17 9.97 -26.07
C ARG A 118 -18.08 10.95 -25.65
N ASN A 119 -18.26 12.24 -25.94
CA ASN A 119 -17.34 13.28 -25.49
C ASN A 119 -17.35 13.43 -23.96
N VAL A 120 -18.52 13.35 -23.32
CA VAL A 120 -18.63 13.30 -21.85
C VAL A 120 -17.87 12.08 -21.30
N ALA A 121 -18.13 10.88 -21.82
CA ALA A 121 -17.43 9.67 -21.37
C ALA A 121 -15.90 9.77 -21.52
N THR A 122 -15.43 10.42 -22.59
CA THR A 122 -14.00 10.68 -22.82
C THR A 122 -13.45 11.66 -21.78
N ALA A 123 -14.18 12.74 -21.50
CA ALA A 123 -13.79 13.72 -20.50
C ALA A 123 -13.77 13.13 -19.08
N GLU A 124 -14.73 12.26 -18.74
CA GLU A 124 -14.74 11.52 -17.46
C GLU A 124 -13.50 10.63 -17.32
N ALA A 125 -13.14 9.90 -18.38
CA ALA A 125 -11.93 9.09 -18.39
C ALA A 125 -10.66 9.95 -18.19
N ASN A 126 -10.61 11.14 -18.80
CA ASN A 126 -9.49 12.07 -18.62
C ASN A 126 -9.42 12.64 -17.19
N VAL A 127 -10.56 12.93 -16.56
CA VAL A 127 -10.61 13.34 -15.14
C VAL A 127 -10.07 12.22 -14.25
N LYS A 128 -10.47 10.97 -14.50
CA LYS A 128 -9.98 9.82 -13.75
C LYS A 128 -8.46 9.65 -13.91
N ALA A 129 -7.96 9.72 -15.15
CA ALA A 129 -6.53 9.63 -15.42
C ALA A 129 -5.73 10.72 -14.70
N ALA A 130 -6.19 11.98 -14.74
CA ALA A 130 -5.55 13.08 -14.03
C ALA A 130 -5.59 12.90 -12.51
N ALA A 131 -6.68 12.37 -11.95
CA ALA A 131 -6.79 12.08 -10.53
C ALA A 131 -5.83 10.96 -10.10
N ASP A 132 -5.66 9.93 -10.93
CA ASP A 132 -4.71 8.85 -10.69
C ASP A 132 -3.25 9.35 -10.76
N SER A 133 -2.93 10.25 -11.70
CA SER A 133 -1.62 10.92 -11.76
C SER A 133 -1.35 11.78 -10.52
N LEU A 134 -2.34 12.54 -10.04
CA LEU A 134 -2.22 13.31 -8.79
C LEU A 134 -2.02 12.39 -7.58
N ARG A 135 -2.70 11.23 -7.54
CA ARG A 135 -2.49 10.24 -6.47
C ARG A 135 -1.05 9.73 -6.47
N LEU A 136 -0.50 9.42 -7.63
CA LEU A 136 0.90 8.99 -7.75
C LEU A 136 1.87 10.08 -7.25
N ALA A 137 1.65 11.35 -7.62
CA ALA A 137 2.45 12.48 -7.14
C ALA A 137 2.39 12.64 -5.60
N ASN A 138 1.23 12.41 -4.99
CA ASN A 138 1.09 12.43 -3.53
C ASN A 138 1.81 11.26 -2.85
N ILE A 139 1.77 10.07 -3.45
CA ILE A 139 2.51 8.90 -2.95
C ILE A 139 4.02 9.16 -3.00
N THR A 140 4.52 9.71 -4.11
CA THR A 140 5.95 10.02 -4.25
C THR A 140 6.37 11.15 -3.31
N LEU A 141 5.54 12.16 -3.09
CA LEU A 141 5.75 13.15 -2.04
C LEU A 141 5.80 12.50 -0.66
N GLY A 142 4.91 11.55 -0.37
CA GLY A 142 4.91 10.80 0.90
C GLY A 142 6.22 10.06 1.18
N TYR A 143 6.95 9.62 0.15
CA TYR A 143 8.26 8.96 0.32
C TYR A 143 9.37 9.90 0.78
N THR A 144 9.18 11.22 0.71
CA THR A 144 10.14 12.20 1.24
C THR A 144 10.13 12.25 2.77
N VAL A 145 9.09 11.69 3.41
CA VAL A 145 8.90 11.71 4.85
C VAL A 145 9.06 10.29 5.41
N LEU A 146 10.14 10.05 6.15
CA LEU A 146 10.42 8.78 6.79
C LEU A 146 9.88 8.78 8.22
N ARG A 147 8.97 7.86 8.53
CA ARG A 147 8.39 7.70 9.87
C ARG A 147 8.73 6.34 10.48
N ALA A 148 8.81 6.30 11.81
CA ALA A 148 9.04 5.08 12.56
C ALA A 148 7.87 4.09 12.38
N PRO A 149 8.09 2.86 11.86
CA PRO A 149 7.02 1.88 11.68
C PRO A 149 6.55 1.23 12.99
N PHE A 150 7.40 1.25 14.02
CA PHE A 150 7.15 0.78 15.39
C PHE A 150 7.93 1.64 16.38
N SER A 151 7.63 1.50 17.68
CA SER A 151 8.38 2.18 18.75
C SER A 151 9.66 1.41 19.07
N GLY A 152 10.78 2.08 19.28
CA GLY A 152 12.04 1.41 19.54
C GLY A 152 13.20 2.36 19.71
N VAL A 153 14.42 1.81 19.70
CA VAL A 153 15.66 2.57 19.83
C VAL A 153 16.36 2.72 18.49
N ILE A 154 16.89 3.90 18.21
CA ILE A 154 17.77 4.12 17.06
C ILE A 154 19.12 3.49 17.35
N LEU A 155 19.51 2.50 16.55
CA LEU A 155 20.81 1.82 16.68
C LEU A 155 21.91 2.55 15.93
N VAL A 156 21.63 2.88 14.67
CA VAL A 156 22.62 3.44 13.75
C VAL A 156 21.94 4.49 12.88
N ARG A 157 22.65 5.60 12.67
CA ARG A 157 22.30 6.62 11.69
C ARG A 157 23.11 6.36 10.42
N ASN A 158 22.44 5.88 9.38
CA ASN A 158 23.08 5.44 8.15
C ASN A 158 23.29 6.57 7.13
N ALA A 159 22.64 7.72 7.31
CA ALA A 159 22.75 8.90 6.46
C ALA A 159 22.91 10.17 7.30
N GLU A 160 23.56 11.18 6.74
CA GLU A 160 23.83 12.45 7.42
C GLU A 160 22.92 13.60 6.94
N LEU A 161 22.76 14.62 7.79
CA LEU A 161 22.04 15.84 7.41
C LEU A 161 22.74 16.51 6.21
N GLY A 162 21.97 16.84 5.18
CA GLY A 162 22.48 17.42 3.93
C GLY A 162 23.03 16.40 2.93
N GLU A 163 23.13 15.12 3.30
CA GLU A 163 23.55 14.04 2.39
C GLU A 163 22.49 13.78 1.32
N ALA A 164 22.92 13.51 0.08
CA ALA A 164 22.04 13.22 -1.03
C ALA A 164 21.81 11.71 -1.19
N VAL A 165 20.62 11.23 -0.82
CA VAL A 165 20.28 9.80 -0.76
C VAL A 165 19.44 9.35 -1.94
N GLN A 166 19.56 8.07 -2.30
CA GLN A 166 18.75 7.43 -3.33
C GLN A 166 17.65 6.54 -2.70
N PRO A 167 16.56 6.25 -3.44
CA PRO A 167 15.60 5.26 -2.99
C PRO A 167 16.27 3.92 -2.68
N GLY A 168 15.97 3.35 -1.51
CA GLY A 168 16.56 2.12 -1.01
C GLY A 168 17.84 2.30 -0.18
N THR A 169 18.40 3.51 -0.11
CA THR A 169 19.49 3.81 0.84
C THR A 169 18.96 3.75 2.27
N PRO A 170 19.56 2.94 3.17
CA PRO A 170 19.21 2.97 4.59
C PRO A 170 19.49 4.35 5.21
N ILE A 171 18.54 4.87 5.99
CA ILE A 171 18.67 6.17 6.67
C ILE A 171 18.87 5.98 8.17
N VAL A 172 18.07 5.11 8.79
CA VAL A 172 18.12 4.78 10.21
C VAL A 172 17.91 3.28 10.39
N THR A 173 18.70 2.67 11.26
CA THR A 173 18.44 1.32 11.78
C THR A 173 17.69 1.44 13.11
N LEU A 174 16.44 0.97 13.14
CA LEU A 174 15.57 0.99 14.33
C LEU A 174 15.43 -0.42 14.91
N ALA A 175 15.59 -0.55 16.24
CA ALA A 175 15.43 -1.83 16.94
C ALA A 175 14.26 -1.81 17.93
N ASP A 176 13.47 -2.89 17.88
CA ASP A 176 12.47 -3.20 18.89
C ASP A 176 13.16 -3.87 20.09
N LEU A 177 13.10 -3.21 21.26
CA LEU A 177 13.65 -3.76 22.51
C LEU A 177 12.59 -4.42 23.39
N ASP A 178 11.30 -4.27 23.06
CA ASP A 178 10.20 -4.92 23.77
C ASP A 178 10.14 -6.41 23.43
N HIS A 179 10.48 -6.77 22.19
CA HIS A 179 10.44 -8.15 21.70
C HIS A 179 11.84 -8.65 21.31
N VAL A 180 12.64 -9.03 22.31
CA VAL A 180 13.95 -9.64 22.07
C VAL A 180 13.90 -11.16 22.17
N TRP A 181 14.75 -11.83 21.41
CA TRP A 181 14.88 -13.27 21.41
C TRP A 181 16.35 -13.66 21.33
N LEU A 182 16.69 -14.77 21.98
CA LEU A 182 18.01 -15.39 21.91
C LEU A 182 18.01 -16.43 20.79
N ARG A 183 19.01 -16.34 19.91
CA ARG A 183 19.39 -17.42 19.01
C ARG A 183 20.36 -18.34 19.76
N ALA A 184 20.00 -19.60 19.95
CA ALA A 184 20.87 -20.60 20.57
C ALA A 184 20.85 -21.91 19.78
N TYR A 185 21.83 -22.78 20.04
CA TYR A 185 22.04 -24.02 19.28
C TYR A 185 22.05 -25.25 20.20
N ILE A 186 21.11 -26.17 19.99
CA ILE A 186 21.04 -27.42 20.76
C ILE A 186 21.65 -28.59 19.98
N ASN A 187 22.30 -29.52 20.68
CA ASN A 187 22.80 -30.74 20.04
C ASN A 187 21.65 -31.64 19.57
N GLU A 188 21.84 -32.35 18.46
CA GLU A 188 20.88 -33.35 17.95
C GLU A 188 20.43 -34.35 19.04
N THR A 189 21.35 -34.79 19.90
CA THR A 189 21.07 -35.74 20.98
C THR A 189 20.09 -35.22 22.03
N ASP A 190 19.95 -33.89 22.15
CA ASP A 190 19.06 -33.24 23.12
C ASP A 190 17.81 -32.66 22.47
N LEU A 191 17.73 -32.64 21.13
CA LEU A 191 16.57 -32.14 20.37
C LEU A 191 15.27 -32.82 20.82
N GLY A 192 15.28 -34.14 21.03
CA GLY A 192 14.09 -34.90 21.45
C GLY A 192 13.57 -34.56 22.86
N LYS A 193 14.33 -33.82 23.66
CA LYS A 193 13.99 -33.43 25.03
C LYS A 193 13.50 -31.98 25.14
N VAL A 194 13.62 -31.22 24.05
CA VAL A 194 13.29 -29.80 23.97
C VAL A 194 11.97 -29.63 23.22
N VAL A 195 11.00 -28.97 23.84
CA VAL A 195 9.67 -28.77 23.25
C VAL A 195 9.31 -27.30 23.11
N TRP A 196 8.46 -27.01 22.13
CA TRP A 196 7.92 -25.68 21.95
C TRP A 196 7.18 -25.20 23.22
N GLY A 197 7.36 -23.93 23.56
CA GLY A 197 6.73 -23.31 24.72
C GLY A 197 7.40 -23.65 26.06
N GLN A 198 8.47 -24.43 26.07
CA GLN A 198 9.20 -24.79 27.28
C GLN A 198 9.87 -23.56 27.92
N PRO A 199 9.81 -23.42 29.26
CA PRO A 199 10.53 -22.35 29.96
C PRO A 199 12.06 -22.51 29.83
N ALA A 200 12.75 -21.39 29.66
CA ALA A 200 14.20 -21.29 29.67
C ALA A 200 14.63 -20.10 30.54
N ILE A 201 15.84 -20.15 31.07
CA ILE A 201 16.45 -19.01 31.78
C ILE A 201 17.59 -18.51 30.91
N VAL A 202 17.56 -17.23 30.56
CA VAL A 202 18.63 -16.58 29.80
C VAL A 202 19.53 -15.80 30.76
N THR A 203 20.84 -15.92 30.56
CA THR A 203 21.89 -15.23 31.32
C THR A 203 22.85 -14.54 30.37
N THR A 204 23.47 -13.44 30.82
CA THR A 204 24.46 -12.72 30.02
C THR A 204 25.70 -12.42 30.85
N ASP A 205 26.87 -12.40 30.21
CA ASP A 205 28.13 -12.04 30.86
C ASP A 205 28.17 -10.57 31.30
N THR A 206 27.38 -9.72 30.63
CA THR A 206 27.31 -8.28 30.93
C THR A 206 26.68 -7.99 32.29
N TRP A 207 25.78 -8.87 32.76
CA TRP A 207 25.17 -8.77 34.09
C TRP A 207 25.25 -10.09 34.86
N PRO A 208 26.41 -10.42 35.46
CA PRO A 208 26.58 -11.64 36.22
C PRO A 208 25.53 -11.78 37.33
N GLY A 209 24.87 -12.93 37.38
CA GLY A 209 23.85 -13.25 38.39
C GLY A 209 22.44 -12.76 38.09
N ARG A 210 22.21 -12.06 36.96
CA ARG A 210 20.87 -11.69 36.50
C ARG A 210 20.28 -12.79 35.61
N HIS A 211 19.04 -13.15 35.89
CA HIS A 211 18.29 -14.17 35.16
C HIS A 211 17.12 -13.52 34.43
N TYR A 212 17.02 -13.76 33.14
CA TYR A 212 15.91 -13.32 32.31
C TYR A 212 15.00 -14.52 32.01
N ALA A 213 13.71 -14.36 32.27
CA ALA A 213 12.74 -15.39 31.96
C ALA A 213 12.57 -15.48 30.44
N GLY A 214 12.66 -16.69 29.89
CA GLY A 214 12.46 -16.93 28.48
C GLY A 214 11.59 -18.14 28.20
N ARG A 215 11.16 -18.26 26.94
CA ARG A 215 10.36 -19.38 26.45
C ARG A 215 10.79 -19.78 25.05
N ILE A 216 10.92 -21.08 24.82
CA ILE A 216 11.25 -21.60 23.50
C ILE A 216 10.09 -21.30 22.55
N SER A 217 10.35 -20.49 21.53
CA SER A 217 9.36 -20.02 20.56
C SER A 217 9.54 -20.64 19.19
N PHE A 218 10.72 -21.19 18.91
CA PHE A 218 11.04 -21.85 17.64
C PHE A 218 12.07 -22.95 17.82
N ILE A 219 11.90 -24.04 17.07
CA ILE A 219 12.88 -25.14 16.94
C ILE A 219 13.00 -25.40 15.44
N SER A 220 14.23 -25.34 14.91
CA SER A 220 14.50 -25.62 13.50
C SER A 220 14.21 -27.08 13.16
N SER A 221 13.59 -27.34 12.02
CA SER A 221 13.49 -28.69 11.45
C SER A 221 14.74 -29.12 10.70
N GLU A 222 15.61 -28.16 10.37
CA GLU A 222 16.86 -28.38 9.65
C GLU A 222 18.04 -28.28 10.61
N ALA A 223 18.96 -29.23 10.48
CA ALA A 223 20.24 -29.22 11.16
C ALA A 223 21.18 -28.18 10.51
N GLU A 224 21.87 -27.41 11.35
CA GLU A 224 22.97 -26.53 10.97
C GLU A 224 24.29 -27.19 11.42
N PHE A 225 25.34 -27.04 10.61
CA PHE A 225 26.69 -27.44 11.02
C PHE A 225 27.35 -26.27 11.74
N THR A 226 27.97 -26.52 12.89
CA THR A 226 28.76 -25.47 13.57
C THR A 226 29.88 -24.98 12.64
N PRO A 227 29.93 -23.69 12.27
CA PRO A 227 31.01 -23.19 11.43
C PRO A 227 32.28 -23.10 12.28
N LYS A 228 33.15 -24.09 12.17
CA LYS A 228 34.57 -23.96 12.54
C LYS A 228 35.42 -24.07 11.28
N SER A 229 36.36 -23.14 11.12
CA SER A 229 37.41 -23.20 10.11
C SER A 229 38.40 -24.29 10.54
N VAL A 230 38.50 -25.37 9.77
CA VAL A 230 39.22 -26.59 10.17
C VAL A 230 40.62 -26.68 9.54
N GLU A 231 41.65 -26.73 10.38
CA GLU A 231 43.02 -27.21 10.04
C GLU A 231 43.31 -28.45 10.89
N THR A 232 42.72 -29.61 10.56
CA THR A 232 43.28 -30.99 10.75
C THR A 232 42.21 -32.09 10.65
N HIS A 233 42.66 -33.31 10.30
CA HIS A 233 41.87 -34.48 9.87
C HIS A 233 41.04 -35.19 10.96
N SER A 234 40.55 -34.52 12.01
CA SER A 234 39.70 -35.19 13.02
C SER A 234 38.64 -34.31 13.70
N GLU A 235 38.15 -33.28 13.03
CA GLU A 235 37.11 -32.42 13.60
C GLU A 235 35.71 -32.95 13.26
N ARG A 236 35.01 -33.45 14.28
CA ARG A 236 33.60 -33.84 14.17
C ARG A 236 32.76 -32.58 13.99
N VAL A 237 32.14 -32.47 12.83
CA VAL A 237 31.05 -31.51 12.63
C VAL A 237 29.91 -31.95 13.56
N MET A 238 29.65 -31.17 14.61
CA MET A 238 28.53 -31.45 15.51
C MET A 238 27.25 -30.97 14.85
N LEU A 239 26.28 -31.88 14.72
CA LEU A 239 24.96 -31.57 14.20
C LEU A 239 24.20 -30.80 15.28
N VAL A 240 23.90 -29.52 15.01
CA VAL A 240 23.17 -28.66 15.94
C VAL A 240 21.87 -28.17 15.31
N TYR A 241 20.88 -27.93 16.16
CA TYR A 241 19.59 -27.41 15.76
C TYR A 241 19.41 -26.02 16.36
N ARG A 242 19.10 -25.04 15.51
CA ARG A 242 18.82 -23.68 15.95
C ARG A 242 17.48 -23.63 16.69
N ILE A 243 17.50 -23.03 17.87
CA ILE A 243 16.29 -22.67 18.61
C ILE A 243 16.19 -21.14 18.74
N LYS A 244 14.96 -20.64 18.94
CA LYS A 244 14.74 -19.28 19.42
C LYS A 244 14.06 -19.33 20.79
N ILE A 245 14.53 -18.46 21.67
CA ILE A 245 13.98 -18.28 23.00
C ILE A 245 13.53 -16.83 23.09
N ASP A 246 12.23 -16.59 23.18
CA ASP A 246 11.71 -15.24 23.45
C ASP A 246 12.04 -14.88 24.89
N VAL A 247 12.52 -13.67 25.14
CA VAL A 247 13.03 -13.24 26.45
C VAL A 247 12.29 -12.00 26.91
N ASP A 248 11.85 -11.99 28.17
CA ASP A 248 11.30 -10.79 28.80
C ASP A 248 12.41 -9.75 29.00
N ASN A 249 12.26 -8.61 28.33
CA ASN A 249 13.18 -7.47 28.39
C ASN A 249 12.48 -6.18 28.85
N SER A 250 11.60 -6.29 29.84
CA SER A 250 10.85 -5.17 30.44
C SER A 250 11.69 -3.96 30.90
N HIS A 251 13.00 -4.13 31.11
CA HIS A 251 13.92 -3.05 31.47
C HIS A 251 14.82 -2.58 30.31
N HIS A 252 14.61 -3.07 29.09
CA HIS A 252 15.39 -2.75 27.88
C HIS A 252 16.92 -2.90 28.04
N GLN A 253 17.34 -3.86 28.86
CA GLN A 253 18.76 -4.11 29.17
C GLN A 253 19.42 -4.98 28.10
N LEU A 254 18.69 -5.97 27.60
CA LEU A 254 19.15 -6.83 26.52
C LEU A 254 19.11 -6.04 25.22
N LYS A 255 20.27 -5.93 24.56
CA LYS A 255 20.42 -5.27 23.27
C LYS A 255 20.74 -6.29 22.18
N PRO A 256 20.33 -6.02 20.93
CA PRO A 256 20.73 -6.83 19.78
C PRO A 256 22.25 -7.01 19.71
N GLY A 257 22.70 -8.24 19.47
CA GLY A 257 24.13 -8.58 19.35
C GLY A 257 24.83 -8.90 20.67
N MET A 258 24.17 -8.79 21.81
CA MET A 258 24.75 -9.25 23.09
C MET A 258 24.89 -10.77 23.12
N PRO A 259 26.06 -11.32 23.52
CA PRO A 259 26.20 -12.74 23.81
C PRO A 259 25.39 -13.09 25.06
N ALA A 260 24.68 -14.21 25.02
CA ALA A 260 23.88 -14.71 26.11
C ALA A 260 23.78 -16.24 26.04
N ASP A 261 23.67 -16.86 27.21
CA ASP A 261 23.51 -18.30 27.36
C ASP A 261 22.08 -18.62 27.79
N ALA A 262 21.62 -19.83 27.46
CA ALA A 262 20.34 -20.34 27.91
C ALA A 262 20.50 -21.60 28.76
N LEU A 263 19.80 -21.64 29.89
CA LEU A 263 19.61 -22.82 30.71
C LEU A 263 18.24 -23.43 30.41
N ILE A 264 18.24 -24.65 29.89
CA ILE A 264 17.03 -25.41 29.56
C ILE A 264 17.02 -26.70 30.37
N ASN A 265 15.90 -26.99 31.03
CA ASN A 265 15.72 -28.23 31.78
C ASN A 265 15.35 -29.37 30.82
N LEU A 266 16.27 -30.29 30.57
CA LEU A 266 16.08 -31.39 29.63
C LEU A 266 15.19 -32.53 30.17
N ALA A 267 14.83 -32.53 31.45
CA ALA A 267 13.90 -33.49 32.05
C ALA A 267 12.42 -33.05 31.93
N TRP A 268 12.13 -32.00 31.17
CA TRP A 268 10.80 -31.36 31.13
C TRP A 268 9.65 -32.29 30.76
N MET A 269 9.89 -33.27 29.87
CA MET A 269 8.87 -34.25 29.49
C MET A 269 8.59 -35.29 30.58
N ASP A 270 9.60 -35.65 31.38
CA ASP A 270 9.45 -36.59 32.49
C ASP A 270 8.63 -35.99 33.64
N HIS A 271 8.78 -34.68 33.92
CA HIS A 271 8.04 -34.00 35.00
C HIS A 271 6.53 -33.87 34.79
N ARG A 272 6.02 -33.97 33.56
CA ARG A 272 4.57 -34.07 33.30
C ARG A 272 4.01 -35.47 33.52
N ALA A 273 4.85 -36.50 33.57
CA ALA A 273 4.44 -37.90 33.74
C ALA A 273 4.82 -38.49 35.10
N SER A 274 5.85 -37.98 35.78
CA SER A 274 6.31 -38.49 37.07
C SER A 274 7.25 -37.49 37.74
N GLY A 275 6.98 -37.14 39.00
CA GLY A 275 7.88 -36.28 39.77
C GLY A 275 9.25 -36.92 39.98
N ILE A 276 10.30 -36.10 39.82
CA ILE A 276 11.73 -36.24 40.21
C ILE A 276 12.71 -36.40 39.03
N ALA A 277 13.53 -35.34 38.81
CA ALA A 277 15.00 -35.32 38.60
C ALA A 277 15.43 -34.04 37.83
N ASN A 278 16.50 -33.38 38.30
CA ASN A 278 17.06 -32.13 37.74
C ASN A 278 18.22 -32.45 36.77
N GLY A 279 18.03 -32.16 35.48
CA GLY A 279 19.10 -32.11 34.48
C GLY A 279 19.02 -30.79 33.72
N GLN A 280 19.96 -29.88 33.97
CA GLN A 280 20.08 -28.61 33.25
C GLN A 280 21.15 -28.74 32.17
N ALA A 281 20.84 -28.29 30.95
CA ALA A 281 21.85 -28.07 29.92
C ALA A 281 22.11 -26.57 29.76
N VAL A 282 23.40 -26.20 29.70
CA VAL A 282 23.87 -24.87 29.30
C VAL A 282 24.03 -24.89 27.79
N ILE A 283 23.41 -23.93 27.11
CA ILE A 283 23.36 -23.85 25.66
C ILE A 283 23.83 -22.46 25.24
N HIS A 284 24.71 -22.44 24.24
CA HIS A 284 25.32 -21.25 23.66
C HIS A 284 24.66 -20.87 22.32
#